data_AF-A0A536SFE9-F1
#
_entry.id   AF-A0A536SFE9-F1
#
_cell.length_a   1.000
_cell.length_b   1.000
_cell.length_c   1.000
_cell.angle_alpha   90.00
_cell.angle_beta   90.00
_cell.angle_gamma   90.00
#
_symmetry.space_group_name_H-M   'P 1'
#
loop_
_entity.id
_entity.type
_entity.pdbx_description
1 polymer ?
#
loop_
_entity_poly.entity_id
_entity_poly.type
_entity_poly.pdbx_seq_one_letter_code
_entity_poly.pdbx_strand_id
1 'polypeptide(L)'
;MDLILWRHADAEGGRPDSGRKLTERGGEQARRVAAWLKPRLPRGCEVLVSPATRAQQTALALGVPFVTSPAVGTDARLDDVIAAAEWPARSGAVLIVGHQPTLGR
;
A
#
# COMPACT_ATOMS: atom_id res chain seq x y z
N MET A 1 8.79 -9.97 -13.28
CA MET A 1 7.66 -9.25 -12.69
C MET A 1 8.17 -8.47 -11.49
N ASP A 2 7.86 -7.19 -11.39
CA ASP A 2 8.28 -6.37 -10.25
C ASP A 2 7.17 -6.36 -9.19
N LEU A 3 7.51 -6.67 -7.95
CA LEU A 3 6.62 -6.53 -6.80
C LEU A 3 7.17 -5.40 -5.92
N ILE A 4 6.43 -4.30 -5.84
CA ILE A 4 6.79 -3.12 -5.05
C ILE A 4 5.95 -3.14 -3.77
N LEU A 5 6.58 -3.10 -2.61
CA LEU A 5 5.91 -3.08 -1.32
C LEU A 5 6.07 -1.71 -0.66
N TRP A 6 4.97 -1.11 -0.26
CA TRP A 6 4.96 0.18 0.42
C TRP A 6 4.08 0.11 1.69
N ARG A 7 4.72 0.12 2.86
CA ARG A 7 4.00 0.24 4.12
C ARG A 7 3.29 1.60 4.19
N HIS A 8 2.08 1.63 4.75
CA HIS A 8 1.40 2.88 5.09
C HIS A 8 2.31 3.84 5.91
N ALA A 9 2.09 5.14 5.74
CA ALA A 9 2.80 6.16 6.48
C ALA A 9 2.31 6.25 7.95
N ASP A 10 2.96 7.13 8.73
CA ASP A 10 2.67 7.26 10.16
C ASP A 10 1.20 7.60 10.45
N ALA A 11 0.61 6.95 11.46
CA ALA A 11 -0.82 6.98 11.70
C ALA A 11 -1.15 7.22 13.18
N GLU A 12 -2.19 8.02 13.40
CA GLU A 12 -2.70 8.37 14.73
C GLU A 12 -3.02 7.12 15.56
N GLY A 13 -2.99 7.23 16.88
CA GLY A 13 -3.59 6.22 17.76
C GLY A 13 -5.13 6.26 17.66
N GLY A 14 -5.80 5.14 17.96
CA GLY A 14 -7.26 5.14 18.02
C GLY A 14 -7.91 3.78 17.85
N ARG A 15 -9.22 3.73 18.12
CA ARG A 15 -10.09 2.56 17.91
C ARG A 15 -11.33 2.97 17.12
N PRO A 16 -11.83 2.12 16.19
CA PRO A 16 -11.22 0.86 15.76
C PRO A 16 -9.91 1.07 14.98
N ASP A 17 -8.99 0.09 15.01
CA ASP A 17 -7.67 0.22 14.36
C ASP A 17 -7.77 0.55 12.87
N SER A 18 -8.74 -0.05 12.18
CA SER A 18 -8.99 0.16 10.75
C SER A 18 -9.32 1.61 10.39
N GLY A 19 -9.90 2.38 11.33
CA GLY A 19 -10.29 3.78 11.16
C GLY A 19 -9.19 4.79 11.49
N ARG A 20 -8.00 4.33 11.90
CA ARG A 20 -6.87 5.21 12.19
C ARG A 20 -6.42 5.94 10.94
N LYS A 21 -6.40 7.27 11.02
CA LYS A 21 -5.96 8.17 9.95
C LYS A 21 -4.44 8.37 10.03
N LEU A 22 -3.84 8.82 8.93
CA LEU A 22 -2.49 9.35 8.94
C LEU A 22 -2.41 10.56 9.88
N THR A 23 -1.29 10.68 10.58
CA THR A 23 -0.92 11.94 11.24
C THR A 23 -0.63 13.01 10.18
N GLU A 24 -0.53 14.28 10.58
CA GLU A 24 -0.07 15.34 9.66
C GLU A 24 1.30 15.00 9.05
N ARG A 25 2.23 14.58 9.91
CA ARG A 25 3.55 14.08 9.52
C ARG A 25 3.45 12.87 8.59
N GLY A 26 2.54 11.94 8.84
CA GLY A 26 2.27 10.78 7.99
C GLY A 26 1.80 11.19 6.59
N GLY A 27 0.94 12.21 6.51
CA GLY A 27 0.52 12.80 5.24
C GLY A 27 1.69 13.37 4.44
N GLU A 28 2.62 14.09 5.08
CA GLU A 28 3.83 14.61 4.43
C GLU A 28 4.77 13.49 3.97
N GLN A 29 4.96 12.46 4.79
CA GLN A 29 5.73 11.27 4.43
C GLN A 29 5.16 10.59 3.19
N ALA A 30 3.85 10.38 3.15
CA ALA A 30 3.16 9.78 2.02
C ALA A 30 3.38 10.59 0.74
N ARG A 31 3.21 11.92 0.79
CA ARG A 31 3.45 12.82 -0.35
C ARG A 31 4.90 12.76 -0.85
N ARG A 32 5.88 12.74 0.06
CA ARG A 32 7.30 12.69 -0.30
C ARG A 32 7.65 11.38 -1.00
N VAL A 33 7.20 10.24 -0.46
CA VAL A 33 7.44 8.93 -1.07
C VAL A 33 6.69 8.82 -2.40
N ALA A 34 5.44 9.28 -2.46
CA ALA A 34 4.66 9.33 -3.71
C ALA A 34 5.36 10.13 -4.81
N ALA A 35 5.88 11.31 -4.50
CA ALA A 35 6.61 12.15 -5.47
C ALA A 35 7.86 11.47 -6.01
N TRP A 36 8.56 10.69 -5.17
CA TRP A 36 9.71 9.89 -5.59
C TRP A 36 9.30 8.65 -6.39
N LEU A 37 8.25 7.95 -5.96
CA LEU A 37 7.81 6.67 -6.51
C LEU A 37 7.09 6.83 -7.86
N LYS A 38 6.17 7.79 -7.98
CA LYS A 38 5.33 8.00 -9.17
C LYS A 38 6.09 8.02 -10.50
N PRO A 39 7.17 8.80 -10.69
CA PRO A 39 7.92 8.81 -11.95
C PRO A 39 8.73 7.53 -12.20
N ARG A 40 8.86 6.65 -11.20
CA ARG A 40 9.61 5.39 -11.27
C ARG A 40 8.70 4.16 -11.41
N LEU A 41 7.38 4.33 -11.34
CA LEU A 41 6.46 3.22 -11.53
C LEU A 41 6.55 2.70 -12.98
N PRO A 42 6.71 1.39 -13.17
CA PRO A 42 6.59 0.79 -14.49
C PRO A 42 5.25 1.14 -15.14
N ARG A 43 5.24 1.26 -16.48
CA ARG A 43 3.99 1.49 -17.21
C ARG A 43 3.02 0.34 -16.96
N GLY A 44 1.75 0.67 -16.70
CA GLY A 44 0.73 -0.33 -16.40
C GLY A 44 0.87 -0.99 -15.03
N CYS A 45 1.62 -0.38 -14.09
CA CYS A 45 1.70 -0.87 -12.72
C CYS A 45 0.32 -0.85 -12.05
N GLU A 46 -0.14 -2.01 -11.62
CA GLU A 46 -1.38 -2.12 -10.84
C GLU A 46 -1.10 -1.80 -9.36
N VAL A 47 -2.02 -1.09 -8.72
CA VAL A 47 -1.87 -0.67 -7.33
C VAL A 47 -2.97 -1.33 -6.50
N LEU A 48 -2.57 -2.18 -5.55
CA LEU A 48 -3.45 -2.83 -4.57
C LEU A 48 -3.27 -2.18 -3.20
N VAL A 49 -4.38 -1.82 -2.57
CA VAL A 49 -4.35 -1.03 -1.32
C VAL A 49 -5.23 -1.68 -0.26
N SER A 50 -4.71 -1.77 0.96
CA SER A 50 -5.49 -2.23 2.12
C SER A 50 -6.73 -1.35 2.34
N PRO A 51 -7.87 -1.90 2.79
CA PRO A 51 -9.06 -1.10 3.14
C PRO A 51 -8.87 -0.18 4.35
N ALA A 52 -7.86 -0.39 5.21
CA ALA A 52 -7.61 0.48 6.37
C ALA A 52 -7.31 1.93 5.97
N THR A 53 -7.86 2.90 6.72
CA THR A 53 -7.87 4.32 6.36
C THR A 53 -6.46 4.89 6.14
N ARG A 54 -5.49 4.56 6.99
CA ARG A 54 -4.07 4.96 6.83
C ARG A 54 -3.43 4.48 5.53
N ALA A 55 -3.75 3.28 5.06
CA ALA A 55 -3.22 2.75 3.79
C ALA A 55 -3.85 3.48 2.60
N GLN A 56 -5.17 3.69 2.64
CA GLN A 56 -5.92 4.45 1.64
C GLN A 56 -5.37 5.87 1.49
N GLN A 57 -5.18 6.58 2.60
CA GLN A 57 -4.61 7.93 2.60
C GLN A 57 -3.16 7.97 2.10
N THR A 58 -2.38 6.92 2.38
CA THR A 58 -1.01 6.79 1.84
C THR A 58 -1.04 6.66 0.32
N ALA A 59 -1.88 5.77 -0.21
CA ALA A 59 -2.01 5.53 -1.64
C ALA A 59 -2.60 6.74 -2.39
N LEU A 60 -3.55 7.47 -1.79
CA LEU A 60 -4.12 8.69 -2.38
C LEU A 60 -3.05 9.74 -2.68
N ALA A 61 -1.98 9.82 -1.90
CA ALA A 61 -0.87 10.74 -2.15
C ALA A 61 -0.14 10.44 -3.48
N LEU A 62 -0.21 9.20 -3.99
CA LEU A 62 0.37 8.80 -5.27
C LEU A 62 -0.37 9.42 -6.47
N GLY A 63 -1.67 9.71 -6.31
CA GLY A 63 -2.50 10.32 -7.35
C GLY A 63 -2.57 9.47 -8.62
N VAL A 64 -2.73 8.15 -8.45
CA VAL A 64 -3.00 7.18 -9.52
C VAL A 64 -4.18 6.30 -9.10
N PRO A 65 -4.93 5.71 -10.04
CA PRO A 65 -5.98 4.76 -9.71
C PRO A 65 -5.42 3.54 -8.97
N PHE A 66 -6.20 3.00 -8.05
CA PHE A 66 -5.85 1.78 -7.31
C PHE A 66 -7.10 0.95 -7.00
N VAL A 67 -6.88 -0.33 -6.69
CA VAL A 67 -7.91 -1.27 -6.26
C VAL A 67 -7.79 -1.49 -4.76
N THR A 68 -8.90 -1.38 -4.04
CA THR A 68 -8.93 -1.74 -2.62
C THR A 68 -9.12 -3.25 -2.48
N SER A 69 -8.22 -3.91 -1.76
CA SER A 69 -8.23 -5.37 -1.61
C SER A 69 -8.06 -5.80 -0.14
N PRO A 70 -9.00 -6.60 0.42
CA PRO A 70 -8.85 -7.19 1.74
C PRO A 70 -7.64 -8.13 1.86
N ALA A 71 -7.18 -8.71 0.75
CA ALA A 71 -6.04 -9.64 0.72
C ALA A 71 -4.69 -8.97 1.05
N VAL A 72 -4.64 -7.63 1.09
CA VAL A 72 -3.48 -6.86 1.56
C VAL A 72 -3.79 -6.04 2.82
N GLY A 73 -4.89 -6.39 3.52
CA GLY A 73 -5.39 -5.76 4.73
C GLY A 73 -4.51 -5.95 5.98
N THR A 74 -4.98 -5.46 7.12
CA THR A 74 -4.26 -5.53 8.41
C THR A 74 -4.05 -6.96 8.90
N ASP A 75 -5.00 -7.84 8.57
CA ASP A 75 -4.99 -9.25 8.98
C ASP A 75 -4.43 -10.18 7.89
N ALA A 76 -3.97 -9.62 6.78
CA ALA A 76 -3.43 -10.38 5.65
C ALA A 76 -2.12 -11.09 6.02
N ARG A 77 -2.01 -12.34 5.62
CA ARG A 77 -0.80 -13.15 5.70
C ARG A 77 0.05 -12.98 4.46
N LEU A 78 1.29 -13.46 4.52
CA LEU A 78 2.20 -13.40 3.37
C LEU A 78 1.60 -14.07 2.13
N ASP A 79 0.99 -15.24 2.31
CA ASP A 79 0.38 -16.00 1.21
C ASP A 79 -0.77 -15.23 0.55
N ASP A 80 -1.57 -14.49 1.33
CA ASP A 80 -2.65 -13.65 0.80
C ASP A 80 -2.09 -12.53 -0.09
N VAL A 81 -1.00 -11.89 0.35
CA VAL A 81 -0.34 -10.80 -0.38
C VAL A 81 0.30 -11.31 -1.67
N ILE A 82 0.96 -12.48 -1.64
CA ILE A 82 1.60 -13.09 -2.81
C ILE A 82 0.54 -13.55 -3.82
N ALA A 83 -0.55 -14.16 -3.34
CA ALA A 83 -1.67 -14.56 -4.19
C ALA A 83 -2.36 -13.34 -4.82
N ALA A 84 -2.59 -12.26 -4.06
CA ALA A 84 -3.18 -11.03 -4.57
C ALA A 84 -2.30 -10.35 -5.63
N ALA A 85 -0.98 -10.44 -5.50
CA ALA A 85 -0.05 -9.97 -6.51
C ALA A 85 0.03 -10.88 -7.74
N GLU A 86 -0.43 -12.14 -7.65
CA GLU A 86 -0.12 -13.21 -8.60
C GLU A 86 1.39 -13.32 -8.88
N TRP A 87 2.21 -13.10 -7.85
CA TRP A 87 3.67 -13.11 -8.01
C TRP A 87 4.23 -14.54 -7.88
N PRO A 88 5.15 -14.97 -8.76
CA PRO A 88 5.81 -14.20 -9.85
C PRO A 88 5.14 -14.35 -11.22
N ALA A 89 3.98 -14.99 -11.32
CA ALA A 89 3.38 -15.43 -12.58
C ALA A 89 2.83 -14.29 -13.46
N ARG A 90 2.39 -13.18 -12.87
CA ARG A 90 1.78 -12.06 -13.60
C ARG A 90 2.81 -11.26 -14.41
N SER A 91 2.42 -10.80 -15.58
CA SER A 91 3.22 -9.86 -16.38
C SER A 91 3.11 -8.42 -15.86
N GLY A 92 4.20 -7.66 -15.88
CA GLY A 92 4.22 -6.26 -15.46
C GLY A 92 4.66 -6.07 -14.01
N ALA A 93 4.09 -5.07 -13.34
CA ALA A 93 4.45 -4.68 -11.98
C ALA A 93 3.20 -4.47 -11.10
N VAL A 94 3.30 -4.87 -9.83
CA VAL A 94 2.25 -4.63 -8.82
C VAL A 94 2.86 -3.85 -7.65
N LEU A 95 2.20 -2.76 -7.27
CA LEU A 95 2.47 -2.01 -6.05
C LEU A 95 1.44 -2.38 -4.99
N ILE A 96 1.90 -2.82 -3.82
CA ILE A 96 1.05 -3.09 -2.66
C ILE A 96 1.26 -2.02 -1.60
N VAL A 97 0.17 -1.36 -1.20
CA VAL A 97 0.14 -0.44 -0.06
C VAL A 97 -0.55 -1.10 1.13
N GLY A 98 0.24 -1.52 2.12
CA GLY A 98 -0.22 -2.41 3.20
C GLY A 98 0.48 -2.19 4.54
N HIS A 99 0.65 -3.28 5.31
CA HIS A 99 0.99 -3.23 6.73
C HIS A 99 2.20 -4.09 7.10
N GLN A 100 2.77 -3.76 8.26
CA GLN A 100 3.68 -4.66 8.94
C GLN A 100 2.91 -5.58 9.90
N PRO A 101 3.39 -6.80 10.16
CA PRO A 101 4.68 -7.36 9.74
C PRO A 101 4.71 -7.96 8.32
N THR A 102 3.57 -8.01 7.63
CA THR A 102 3.41 -8.78 6.39
C THR A 102 4.32 -8.29 5.25
N LEU A 103 4.59 -6.98 5.18
CA LEU A 103 5.44 -6.39 4.13
C LEU A 103 6.96 -6.37 4.45
N GLY A 104 7.39 -6.89 5.60
CA GLY A 104 8.81 -7.09 5.92
C GLY A 104 9.23 -6.53 7.28
N ARG A 105 9.88 -7.33 8.13
CA ARG A 105 10.22 -6.94 9.51
C ARG A 105 11.21 -5.78 9.62
#